data_AF-A0A962ZSJ3-F1
#
_entry.id   AF-A0A962ZSJ3-F1
#
_cell.length_a   1.000
_cell.length_b   1.000
_cell.length_c   1.000
_cell.angle_alpha   90.00
_cell.angle_beta   90.00
_cell.angle_gamma   90.00
#
_symmetry.space_group_name_H-M   'P 1'
#
loop_
_entity.id
_entity.type
_entity.pdbx_description
1 polymer ?
#
loop_
_entity_poly.entity_id
_entity_poly.type
_entity_poly.pdbx_seq_one_letter_code
_entity_poly.pdbx_strand_id
1 'polypeptide(L)'
;MFGISKRLAAAGVLGLNERNAELIMRLNPRHLYPRVDDKALTKKLAIEAGMAVPELYGLITNQGEVREFASIVAGHESFVIKPANGSGGDGIVVIAGRSKRKRDTYRLGNGMLVSEDDLEHHISNIVGGQYSLSGNPDTALIEYCVQFDPLFGDVSFQGVPDIRVNVYRGYPVMSMVRLPTRISDGKANLHQGAVGAGVDIATGRTLHGVLRNSVV
;
A
#
# COMPACT_ATOMS: atom_id res chain seq x y z
N MET A 1 20.24 8.78 26.37
CA MET A 1 19.74 8.86 24.96
C MET A 1 20.87 8.88 23.93
N PHE A 2 21.87 9.76 24.02
CA PHE A 2 22.99 9.85 23.05
C PHE A 2 23.91 8.61 22.98
N GLY A 3 24.09 7.87 24.08
CA GLY A 3 24.93 6.66 24.08
C GLY A 3 24.39 5.53 23.19
N ILE A 4 23.07 5.36 23.11
CA ILE A 4 22.44 4.36 22.23
C ILE A 4 22.65 4.73 20.77
N SER A 5 22.37 5.99 20.42
CA SER A 5 22.58 6.52 19.06
C SER A 5 24.03 6.33 18.58
N LYS A 6 25.02 6.66 19.41
CA LYS A 6 26.44 6.45 19.08
C LYS A 6 26.80 4.98 18.84
N ARG A 7 26.29 4.06 19.65
CA ARG A 7 26.53 2.62 19.46
C ARG A 7 25.90 2.09 18.18
N LEU A 8 24.67 2.50 17.89
CA LEU A 8 23.98 2.12 16.65
C LEU A 8 24.73 2.64 15.43
N ALA A 9 25.17 3.91 15.45
CA ALA A 9 25.98 4.49 14.38
C ALA A 9 27.33 3.76 14.21
N ALA A 10 28.02 3.43 15.31
CA ALA A 10 29.26 2.66 15.25
C ALA A 10 29.06 1.22 14.71
N ALA A 11 27.87 0.65 14.91
CA ALA A 11 27.48 -0.63 14.32
C ALA A 11 27.00 -0.52 12.86
N GLY A 12 27.03 0.67 12.26
CA GLY A 12 26.59 0.91 10.88
C GLY A 12 25.06 0.93 10.69
N VAL A 13 24.28 1.07 11.77
CA VAL A 13 22.82 1.12 11.68
C VAL A 13 22.38 2.47 11.13
N LEU A 14 21.75 2.44 9.96
CA LEU A 14 21.23 3.62 9.29
C LEU A 14 19.91 4.10 9.92
N GLY A 15 19.90 5.32 10.46
CA GLY A 15 18.70 5.96 10.99
C GLY A 15 17.77 6.52 9.91
N LEU A 16 16.49 6.73 10.23
CA LEU A 16 15.50 7.27 9.28
C LEU A 16 15.89 8.66 8.75
N ASN A 17 16.41 9.54 9.61
CA ASN A 17 16.79 10.90 9.21
C ASN A 17 18.00 10.88 8.26
N GLU A 18 19.03 10.10 8.59
CA GLU A 18 20.22 9.94 7.76
C GLU A 18 19.88 9.29 6.41
N ARG A 19 19.07 8.22 6.42
CA ARG A 19 18.54 7.63 5.18
C ARG A 19 17.85 8.68 4.31
N ASN A 20 16.97 9.49 4.90
CA ASN A 20 16.21 10.48 4.14
C ASN A 20 17.12 11.59 3.58
N ALA A 21 18.03 12.13 4.38
CA ALA A 21 18.93 13.22 4.00
C ALA A 21 20.01 12.76 3.01
N GLU A 22 20.78 11.75 3.39
CA GLU A 22 22.00 11.37 2.66
C GLU A 22 21.77 10.42 1.51
N LEU A 23 20.69 9.63 1.54
CA LEU A 23 20.40 8.67 0.47
C LEU A 23 19.23 9.12 -0.38
N ILE A 24 18.05 9.36 0.21
CA ILE A 24 16.85 9.66 -0.56
C ILE A 24 16.96 11.03 -1.24
N MET A 25 17.06 12.11 -0.45
CA MET A 25 17.07 13.49 -0.97
C MET A 25 18.30 13.81 -1.81
N ARG A 26 19.45 13.26 -1.44
CA ARG A 26 20.72 13.54 -2.12
C ARG A 26 20.90 12.75 -3.43
N LEU A 27 20.46 11.49 -3.47
CA LEU A 27 20.77 10.59 -4.60
C LEU A 27 19.62 10.43 -5.60
N ASN A 28 18.40 10.89 -5.28
CA ASN A 28 17.27 10.81 -6.19
C ASN A 28 16.96 12.20 -6.79
N PRO A 29 17.00 12.35 -8.12
CA PRO A 29 16.65 13.63 -8.75
C PRO A 29 15.22 14.05 -8.44
N ARG A 30 15.05 15.25 -7.88
CA ARG A 30 13.73 15.75 -7.42
C ARG A 30 12.67 15.80 -8.51
N HIS A 31 13.07 16.06 -9.76
CA HIS A 31 12.14 16.10 -10.90
C HIS A 31 11.49 14.74 -11.19
N LEU A 32 12.01 13.65 -10.63
CA LEU A 32 11.45 12.30 -10.78
C LEU A 32 10.49 11.92 -9.65
N TYR A 33 10.39 12.69 -8.57
CA TYR A 33 9.52 12.37 -7.43
C TYR A 33 8.04 12.23 -7.81
N PRO A 34 7.48 13.05 -8.74
CA PRO A 34 6.11 12.86 -9.19
C PRO A 34 5.84 11.45 -9.75
N ARG A 35 6.86 10.77 -10.30
CA ARG A 35 6.73 9.40 -10.83
C ARG A 35 6.47 8.33 -9.78
N VAL A 36 6.75 8.63 -8.51
CA VAL A 36 6.58 7.69 -7.39
C VAL A 36 5.56 8.18 -6.35
N ASP A 37 5.30 9.48 -6.31
CA ASP A 37 4.28 10.07 -5.43
C ASP A 37 2.86 9.88 -5.99
N ASP A 38 2.72 9.85 -7.33
CA ASP A 38 1.47 9.54 -8.02
C ASP A 38 1.42 8.04 -8.38
N LYS A 39 0.49 7.31 -7.75
CA LYS A 39 0.31 5.85 -7.99
C LYS A 39 -0.19 5.53 -9.40
N ALA A 40 -0.97 6.40 -10.05
CA ALA A 40 -1.41 6.18 -11.41
C ALA A 40 -0.23 6.30 -12.38
N LEU A 41 0.61 7.33 -12.21
CA LEU A 41 1.84 7.49 -12.99
C LEU A 41 2.84 6.36 -12.73
N THR A 42 3.05 5.99 -11.47
CA THR A 42 3.90 4.86 -11.07
C THR A 42 3.46 3.58 -11.78
N LYS A 43 2.15 3.31 -11.77
CA LYS A 43 1.58 2.11 -12.39
C LYS A 43 1.80 2.11 -13.90
N LYS A 44 1.54 3.23 -14.59
CA LYS A 44 1.79 3.36 -16.02
C LYS A 44 3.24 3.00 -16.38
N LEU A 45 4.20 3.58 -15.67
CA LEU A 45 5.63 3.32 -15.88
C LEU A 45 5.99 1.85 -15.60
N ALA A 46 5.38 1.24 -14.58
CA ALA A 46 5.59 -0.17 -14.25
C ALA A 46 5.06 -1.10 -15.37
N ILE A 47 3.88 -0.80 -15.94
CA ILE A 47 3.32 -1.54 -17.07
C ILE A 47 4.22 -1.41 -18.31
N GLU A 48 4.66 -0.19 -18.63
CA GLU A 48 5.59 0.07 -19.74
C GLU A 48 6.92 -0.68 -19.58
N ALA A 49 7.36 -0.90 -18.34
CA ALA A 49 8.53 -1.70 -18.00
C ALA A 49 8.28 -3.21 -17.94
N GLY A 50 7.06 -3.69 -18.21
CA GLY A 50 6.70 -5.12 -18.16
C GLY A 50 6.60 -5.70 -16.75
N MET A 51 6.39 -4.85 -15.73
CA MET A 51 6.22 -5.31 -14.35
C MET A 51 4.82 -5.87 -14.11
N ALA A 52 4.74 -6.94 -13.34
CA ALA A 52 3.48 -7.46 -12.83
C ALA A 52 2.90 -6.47 -11.81
N VAL A 53 1.77 -5.86 -12.16
CA VAL A 53 1.01 -4.95 -11.30
C VAL A 53 -0.46 -5.36 -11.30
N PRO A 54 -1.23 -5.04 -10.24
CA PRO A 54 -2.68 -5.28 -10.25
C PRO A 54 -3.33 -4.59 -11.45
N GLU A 55 -4.23 -5.30 -12.12
CA GLU A 55 -4.99 -4.75 -13.24
C GLU A 55 -5.76 -3.50 -12.81
N LEU A 56 -5.68 -2.45 -13.62
CA LEU A 56 -6.43 -1.21 -13.40
C LEU A 56 -7.76 -1.32 -14.14
N TYR A 57 -8.87 -1.21 -13.41
CA TYR A 57 -10.21 -1.23 -13.99
C TYR A 57 -10.63 0.15 -14.49
N GLY A 58 -10.22 1.20 -13.77
CA GLY A 58 -10.52 2.56 -14.17
C GLY A 58 -9.84 3.61 -13.30
N LEU A 59 -9.86 4.84 -13.80
CA LEU A 59 -9.47 6.06 -13.09
C LEU A 59 -10.67 7.00 -13.08
N ILE A 60 -10.88 7.67 -11.96
CA ILE A 60 -11.85 8.76 -11.84
C ILE A 60 -11.04 9.99 -11.44
N THR A 61 -10.94 10.95 -12.36
CA THR A 61 -10.05 12.11 -12.28
C THR A 61 -10.77 13.40 -11.90
N ASN A 62 -12.09 13.42 -12.03
CA ASN A 62 -12.92 14.59 -11.73
C ASN A 62 -14.32 14.18 -11.26
N GLN A 63 -15.05 15.15 -10.69
CA GLN A 63 -16.37 14.91 -10.10
C GLN A 63 -17.41 14.42 -11.10
N GLY A 64 -17.29 14.79 -12.38
CA GLY A 64 -18.23 14.35 -13.44
C GLY A 64 -18.08 12.88 -13.81
N GLU A 65 -16.92 12.28 -13.56
CA GLU A 65 -16.61 10.87 -13.83
C GLU A 65 -17.04 9.94 -12.68
N VAL A 66 -17.45 10.47 -11.52
CA VAL A 66 -17.86 9.65 -10.36
C VAL A 66 -19.00 8.70 -10.73
N ARG A 67 -19.95 9.17 -11.54
CA ARG A 67 -21.08 8.39 -12.08
C ARG A 67 -20.67 7.18 -12.95
N GLU A 68 -19.43 7.14 -13.41
CA GLU A 68 -18.88 6.02 -14.17
C GLU A 68 -18.41 4.88 -13.25
N PHE A 69 -18.38 5.10 -11.94
CA PHE A 69 -18.00 4.08 -10.97
C PHE A 69 -18.74 2.75 -11.19
N ALA A 70 -20.08 2.80 -11.25
CA ALA A 70 -20.92 1.62 -11.39
C ALA A 70 -20.58 0.80 -12.64
N SER A 71 -20.29 1.46 -13.78
CA SER A 71 -19.93 0.78 -15.03
C SER A 71 -18.52 0.19 -14.96
N ILE A 72 -17.55 0.91 -14.36
CA ILE A 72 -16.18 0.43 -14.15
C ILE A 72 -16.18 -0.88 -13.35
N VAL A 73 -17.01 -0.98 -12.31
CA VAL A 73 -17.00 -2.16 -11.41
C VAL A 73 -18.02 -3.24 -11.77
N ALA A 74 -18.87 -3.04 -12.78
CA ALA A 74 -20.02 -3.91 -13.06
C ALA A 74 -19.65 -5.40 -13.21
N GLY A 75 -18.52 -5.69 -13.86
CA GLY A 75 -18.01 -7.05 -14.08
C GLY A 75 -17.17 -7.63 -12.94
N HIS A 76 -16.99 -6.90 -11.85
CA HIS A 76 -16.05 -7.25 -10.78
C HIS A 76 -16.77 -7.46 -9.45
N GLU A 77 -16.53 -8.63 -8.84
CA GLU A 77 -17.00 -8.96 -7.50
C GLU A 77 -16.16 -8.29 -6.40
N SER A 78 -14.85 -8.17 -6.63
CA SER A 78 -13.89 -7.60 -5.69
C SER A 78 -12.96 -6.61 -6.38
N PHE A 79 -12.66 -5.51 -5.69
CA PHE A 79 -11.81 -4.43 -6.19
C PHE A 79 -11.31 -3.56 -5.04
N VAL A 80 -10.32 -2.71 -5.32
CA VAL A 80 -9.80 -1.72 -4.39
C VAL A 80 -10.01 -0.33 -4.97
N ILE A 81 -10.51 0.58 -4.14
CA ILE A 81 -10.57 2.02 -4.43
C ILE A 81 -9.48 2.70 -3.60
N LYS A 82 -8.64 3.54 -4.21
CA LYS A 82 -7.61 4.27 -3.47
C LYS A 82 -7.22 5.61 -4.12
N PRO A 83 -6.80 6.61 -3.32
CA PRO A 83 -6.23 7.85 -3.82
C PRO A 83 -4.85 7.65 -4.50
N ALA A 84 -4.63 8.36 -5.61
CA ALA A 84 -3.34 8.33 -6.31
C ALA A 84 -2.22 8.92 -5.45
N ASN A 85 -2.49 10.03 -4.76
CA ASN A 85 -1.51 10.78 -3.96
C ASN A 85 -1.67 10.60 -2.44
N GLY A 86 -2.51 9.66 -2.00
CA GLY A 86 -2.72 9.40 -0.56
C GLY A 86 -1.52 8.79 0.16
N SER A 87 -1.45 9.01 1.48
CA SER A 87 -0.36 8.56 2.36
C SER A 87 -0.84 7.66 3.49
N GLY A 88 0.04 6.83 4.06
CA GLY A 88 -0.26 6.03 5.26
C GLY A 88 -1.35 4.96 5.12
N GLY A 89 -1.88 4.74 3.90
CA GLY A 89 -3.01 3.85 3.65
C GLY A 89 -4.38 4.52 3.83
N ASP A 90 -4.42 5.84 4.00
CA ASP A 90 -5.67 6.58 4.13
C ASP A 90 -6.44 6.66 2.81
N GLY A 91 -7.77 6.71 2.88
CA GLY A 91 -8.67 6.71 1.73
C GLY A 91 -8.75 5.39 0.95
N ILE A 92 -8.08 4.32 1.39
CA ILE A 92 -8.14 2.99 0.74
C ILE A 92 -9.38 2.23 1.21
N VAL A 93 -10.19 1.77 0.26
CA VAL A 93 -11.36 0.90 0.50
C VAL A 93 -11.17 -0.41 -0.26
N VAL A 94 -11.27 -1.52 0.46
CA VAL A 94 -11.15 -2.88 -0.10
C VAL A 94 -12.53 -3.52 -0.14
N ILE A 95 -13.00 -3.81 -1.35
CA ILE A 95 -14.26 -4.52 -1.61
C ILE A 95 -13.96 -6.00 -1.84
N ALA A 96 -14.49 -6.85 -0.97
CA ALA A 96 -14.29 -8.30 -0.97
C ALA A 96 -15.40 -9.07 -1.69
N GLY A 97 -16.49 -8.42 -2.11
CA GLY A 97 -17.61 -9.06 -2.77
C GLY A 97 -18.81 -8.13 -2.94
N ARG A 98 -19.82 -8.58 -3.70
CA ARG A 98 -21.14 -7.94 -3.75
C ARG A 98 -22.13 -8.59 -2.77
N SER A 99 -23.13 -7.84 -2.35
CA SER A 99 -24.23 -8.37 -1.54
C SER A 99 -25.16 -9.24 -2.40
N LYS A 100 -25.39 -10.49 -1.99
CA LYS A 100 -26.35 -11.39 -2.66
C LYS A 100 -27.82 -11.03 -2.36
N ARG A 101 -28.08 -10.17 -1.37
CA ARG A 101 -29.42 -9.87 -0.85
C ARG A 101 -29.92 -8.47 -1.16
N LYS A 102 -29.01 -7.52 -1.37
CA LYS A 102 -29.33 -6.12 -1.68
C LYS A 102 -28.58 -5.73 -2.93
N ARG A 103 -29.30 -5.16 -3.89
CA ARG A 103 -28.71 -4.57 -5.08
C ARG A 103 -27.82 -3.38 -4.70
N ASP A 104 -26.83 -3.06 -5.52
CA ASP A 104 -25.99 -1.86 -5.41
C ASP A 104 -25.37 -1.70 -4.00
N THR A 105 -25.02 -2.85 -3.40
CA THR A 105 -24.44 -2.94 -2.08
C THR A 105 -23.23 -3.87 -2.14
N TYR A 106 -22.13 -3.39 -1.59
CA TYR A 106 -20.84 -4.06 -1.59
C TYR A 106 -20.47 -4.54 -0.19
N ARG A 107 -19.60 -5.54 -0.11
CA ARG A 107 -19.04 -6.06 1.14
C ARG A 107 -17.59 -5.61 1.27
N LEU A 108 -17.29 -4.91 2.35
CA LEU A 108 -15.93 -4.51 2.71
C LEU A 108 -15.11 -5.73 3.17
N GLY A 109 -13.78 -5.61 3.15
CA GLY A 109 -12.86 -6.64 3.66
C GLY A 109 -13.10 -7.06 5.12
N ASN A 110 -13.68 -6.18 5.94
CA ASN A 110 -14.05 -6.48 7.33
C ASN A 110 -15.46 -7.10 7.48
N GLY A 111 -16.16 -7.36 6.38
CA GLY A 111 -17.49 -7.98 6.35
C GLY A 111 -18.67 -7.01 6.41
N MET A 112 -18.45 -5.73 6.71
CA MET A 112 -19.49 -4.70 6.67
C MET A 112 -20.06 -4.50 5.26
N LEU A 113 -21.30 -4.02 5.18
CA LEU A 113 -21.94 -3.64 3.93
C LEU A 113 -21.83 -2.13 3.71
N VAL A 114 -21.63 -1.72 2.47
CA VAL A 114 -21.55 -0.33 2.03
C VAL A 114 -22.38 -0.16 0.76
N SER A 115 -23.12 0.93 0.63
CA SER A 115 -23.93 1.18 -0.58
C SER A 115 -23.07 1.74 -1.72
N GLU A 116 -23.59 1.68 -2.94
CA GLU A 116 -22.98 2.35 -4.09
C GLU A 116 -22.85 3.86 -3.87
N ASP A 117 -23.91 4.52 -3.39
CA ASP A 117 -23.90 5.96 -3.08
C ASP A 117 -22.80 6.33 -2.06
N ASP A 118 -22.58 5.51 -1.03
CA ASP A 118 -21.50 5.71 -0.06
C ASP A 118 -20.12 5.63 -0.73
N LEU A 119 -19.94 4.71 -1.68
CA LEU A 119 -18.69 4.57 -2.44
C LEU A 119 -18.49 5.73 -3.43
N GLU A 120 -19.53 6.17 -4.12
CA GLU A 120 -19.49 7.35 -4.99
C GLU A 120 -19.15 8.62 -4.19
N HIS A 121 -19.73 8.77 -3.01
CA HIS A 121 -19.37 9.85 -2.09
C HIS A 121 -17.92 9.75 -1.62
N HIS A 122 -17.44 8.55 -1.29
CA HIS A 122 -16.03 8.33 -0.93
C HIS A 122 -15.07 8.66 -2.08
N ILE A 123 -15.42 8.28 -3.31
CA ILE A 123 -14.65 8.63 -4.52
C ILE A 123 -14.66 10.15 -4.73
N SER A 124 -15.81 10.81 -4.55
CA SER A 124 -15.92 12.27 -4.62
C SER A 124 -14.98 12.96 -3.63
N ASN A 125 -14.82 12.41 -2.43
CA ASN A 125 -13.89 12.89 -1.42
C ASN A 125 -12.42 12.69 -1.80
N ILE A 126 -12.09 11.53 -2.40
CA ILE A 126 -10.76 11.30 -2.98
C ILE A 126 -10.46 12.37 -4.02
N VAL A 127 -11.35 12.51 -5.02
CA VAL A 127 -11.17 13.46 -6.12
C VAL A 127 -11.09 14.91 -5.61
N GLY A 128 -11.86 15.23 -4.57
CA GLY A 128 -11.81 16.52 -3.87
C GLY A 128 -10.53 16.78 -3.08
N GLY A 129 -9.63 15.80 -2.96
CA GLY A 129 -8.33 15.95 -2.31
C GLY A 129 -8.33 15.68 -0.81
N GLN A 130 -9.42 15.15 -0.23
CA GLN A 130 -9.52 14.92 1.22
C GLN A 130 -8.38 14.04 1.78
N TYR A 131 -7.91 13.08 0.98
CA TYR A 131 -6.86 12.14 1.35
C TYR A 131 -5.47 12.49 0.79
N SER A 132 -5.38 13.57 0.01
CA SER A 132 -4.13 14.05 -0.58
C SER A 132 -3.31 14.78 0.47
N LEU A 133 -1.99 14.52 0.52
CA LEU A 133 -1.08 15.18 1.46
C LEU A 133 -1.08 16.71 1.34
N SER A 134 -1.34 17.23 0.14
CA SER A 134 -1.37 18.68 -0.13
C SER A 134 -2.78 19.27 -0.14
N GLY A 135 -3.82 18.44 0.03
CA GLY A 135 -5.22 18.86 -0.10
C GLY A 135 -5.64 19.25 -1.53
N ASN A 136 -4.77 19.00 -2.52
CA ASN A 136 -5.08 19.25 -3.93
C ASN A 136 -6.02 18.17 -4.47
N PRO A 137 -6.80 18.47 -5.53
CA PRO A 137 -7.57 17.47 -6.26
C PRO A 137 -6.70 16.25 -6.60
N ASP A 138 -7.28 15.06 -6.43
CA ASP A 138 -6.60 13.78 -6.62
C ASP A 138 -7.35 12.92 -7.65
N THR A 139 -6.78 11.78 -7.99
CA THR A 139 -7.41 10.76 -8.83
C THR A 139 -7.74 9.53 -7.96
N ALA A 140 -8.95 9.00 -8.12
CA ALA A 140 -9.30 7.71 -7.56
C ALA A 140 -8.92 6.58 -8.52
N LEU A 141 -8.13 5.63 -8.04
CA LEU A 141 -7.78 4.41 -8.75
C LEU A 141 -8.75 3.30 -8.33
N ILE A 142 -9.30 2.60 -9.31
CA ILE A 142 -10.10 1.38 -9.12
C ILE A 142 -9.34 0.23 -9.76
N GLU A 143 -8.95 -0.77 -8.96
CA GLU A 143 -8.07 -1.85 -9.41
C GLU A 143 -8.45 -3.21 -8.85
N TYR A 144 -7.86 -4.25 -9.45
CA TYR A 144 -7.93 -5.62 -8.98
C TYR A 144 -7.53 -5.73 -7.50
N CYS A 145 -8.39 -6.37 -6.71
CA CYS A 145 -8.08 -6.73 -5.33
C CYS A 145 -7.19 -7.97 -5.31
N VAL A 146 -5.90 -7.77 -5.02
CA VAL A 146 -4.90 -8.84 -4.97
C VAL A 146 -5.33 -9.94 -3.99
N GLN A 147 -5.47 -11.16 -4.53
CA GLN A 147 -5.64 -12.38 -3.75
C GLN A 147 -4.26 -12.90 -3.38
N PHE A 148 -3.98 -13.02 -2.09
CA PHE A 148 -2.69 -13.50 -1.60
C PHE A 148 -2.64 -15.03 -1.63
N ASP A 149 -1.42 -15.55 -1.72
CA ASP A 149 -1.18 -17.00 -1.71
C ASP A 149 -1.67 -17.63 -0.39
N PRO A 150 -2.38 -18.77 -0.42
CA PRO A 150 -2.82 -19.48 0.78
C PRO A 150 -1.69 -19.79 1.78
N LEU A 151 -0.44 -19.86 1.34
CA LEU A 151 0.75 -19.98 2.20
C LEU A 151 0.75 -18.94 3.33
N PHE A 152 0.23 -17.75 3.08
CA PHE A 152 0.18 -16.69 4.07
C PHE A 152 -0.97 -16.82 5.07
N GLY A 153 -1.95 -17.69 4.82
CA GLY A 153 -3.12 -17.89 5.68
C GLY A 153 -2.75 -18.32 7.10
N ASP A 154 -1.70 -19.13 7.23
CA ASP A 154 -1.24 -19.65 8.53
C ASP A 154 -0.36 -18.66 9.31
N VAL A 155 0.18 -17.64 8.64
CA VAL A 155 1.20 -16.73 9.19
C VAL A 155 0.80 -15.25 9.20
N SER A 156 -0.38 -14.91 8.67
CA SER A 156 -0.93 -13.54 8.64
C SER A 156 -2.26 -13.48 9.38
N PHE A 157 -2.43 -12.50 10.25
CA PHE A 157 -3.72 -12.21 10.85
C PHE A 157 -4.47 -11.20 10.00
N GLN A 158 -5.56 -11.64 9.36
CA GLN A 158 -6.55 -10.78 8.69
C GLN A 158 -5.93 -9.63 7.87
N GLY A 159 -5.42 -9.89 6.67
CA GLY A 159 -4.88 -8.83 5.84
C GLY A 159 -3.84 -9.34 4.87
N VAL A 160 -3.35 -8.45 4.01
CA VAL A 160 -2.40 -8.79 2.95
C VAL A 160 -0.98 -8.62 3.49
N PRO A 161 -0.20 -9.70 3.67
CA PRO A 161 1.22 -9.57 3.91
C PRO A 161 1.89 -9.04 2.65
N ASP A 162 2.98 -8.30 2.85
CA ASP A 162 3.72 -7.73 1.73
C ASP A 162 5.22 -7.97 1.88
N ILE A 163 5.90 -8.00 0.75
CA ILE A 163 7.36 -8.08 0.68
C ILE A 163 7.86 -6.67 0.36
N ARG A 164 8.68 -6.13 1.25
CA ARG A 164 9.40 -4.87 1.01
C ARG A 164 10.81 -5.18 0.54
N VAL A 165 11.20 -4.59 -0.58
CA VAL A 165 12.57 -4.61 -1.10
C VAL A 165 13.10 -3.18 -1.13
N ASN A 166 14.26 -2.97 -0.50
CA ASN A 166 14.99 -1.70 -0.58
C ASN A 166 16.04 -1.81 -1.68
N VAL A 167 16.00 -0.87 -2.63
CA VAL A 167 16.93 -0.82 -3.76
C VAL A 167 17.86 0.37 -3.61
N TYR A 168 19.16 0.14 -3.74
CA TYR A 168 20.19 1.18 -3.75
C TYR A 168 20.88 1.20 -5.11
N ARG A 169 20.73 2.31 -5.85
CA ARG A 169 21.32 2.52 -7.20
C ARG A 169 21.12 1.33 -8.15
N GLY A 170 19.91 0.74 -8.14
CA GLY A 170 19.53 -0.39 -9.00
C GLY A 170 19.79 -1.77 -8.42
N TYR A 171 20.43 -1.87 -7.25
CA TYR A 171 20.71 -3.16 -6.59
C TYR A 171 19.79 -3.38 -5.38
N PRO A 172 19.07 -4.51 -5.28
CA PRO A 172 18.31 -4.84 -4.08
C PRO A 172 19.30 -5.14 -2.94
N VAL A 173 19.25 -4.33 -1.88
CA VAL A 173 20.21 -4.43 -0.76
C VAL A 173 19.62 -5.08 0.48
N MET A 174 18.29 -4.99 0.65
CA MET A 174 17.59 -5.59 1.79
C MET A 174 16.18 -5.95 1.38
N SER A 175 15.67 -7.06 1.90
CA SER A 175 14.26 -7.40 1.81
C SER A 175 13.71 -7.91 3.14
N MET A 176 12.42 -7.72 3.32
CA MET A 176 11.68 -8.30 4.43
C MET A 176 10.25 -8.63 4.01
N VAL A 177 9.69 -9.67 4.60
CA VAL A 177 8.24 -9.88 4.60
C VAL A 177 7.64 -9.19 5.83
N ARG A 178 6.51 -8.53 5.64
CA ARG A 178 5.74 -7.90 6.71
C ARG A 178 4.43 -8.66 6.89
N LEU A 179 4.25 -9.20 8.07
CA LEU A 179 3.14 -10.06 8.44
C LEU A 179 2.16 -9.29 9.33
N PRO A 180 0.92 -9.04 8.86
CA PRO A 180 -0.17 -8.53 9.68
C PRO A 180 -0.37 -9.33 10.96
N THR A 181 -0.64 -8.64 12.06
CA THR A 181 -0.96 -9.26 13.35
C THR A 181 -2.28 -8.72 13.87
N ARG A 182 -2.80 -9.35 14.92
CA ARG A 182 -3.95 -8.82 15.67
C ARG A 182 -3.64 -7.45 16.28
N ILE A 183 -2.39 -7.21 16.67
CA ILE A 183 -1.97 -5.92 17.26
C ILE A 183 -2.02 -4.81 16.20
N SER A 184 -1.69 -5.12 14.95
CA SER A 184 -1.77 -4.18 13.84
C SER A 184 -3.14 -4.09 13.17
N ASP A 185 -4.15 -4.75 13.74
CA ASP A 185 -5.51 -4.79 13.18
C ASP A 185 -5.50 -5.20 11.69
N GLY A 186 -4.67 -6.19 11.37
CA GLY A 186 -4.59 -6.69 10.00
C GLY A 186 -3.70 -5.91 9.03
N LYS A 187 -2.99 -4.88 9.51
CA LYS A 187 -2.13 -4.04 8.66
C LYS A 187 -0.69 -4.54 8.69
N ALA A 188 -0.01 -4.54 7.54
CA ALA A 188 1.41 -4.91 7.43
C ALA A 188 2.38 -3.78 7.87
N ASN A 189 1.96 -2.87 8.76
CA ASN A 189 2.78 -1.75 9.22
C ASN A 189 3.50 -2.11 10.53
N LEU A 190 4.84 -2.14 10.52
CA LEU A 190 5.67 -2.49 11.68
C LEU A 190 5.43 -1.55 12.87
N HIS A 191 5.19 -0.27 12.63
CA HIS A 191 4.89 0.70 13.69
C HIS A 191 3.53 0.46 14.35
N GLN A 192 2.61 -0.20 13.64
CA GLN A 192 1.30 -0.60 14.16
C GLN A 192 1.35 -1.99 14.82
N GLY A 193 2.51 -2.66 14.86
CA GLY A 193 2.66 -3.97 15.50
C GLY A 193 2.62 -5.16 14.55
N ALA A 194 2.82 -4.95 13.24
CA ALA A 194 3.11 -6.04 12.32
C ALA A 194 4.48 -6.66 12.64
N VAL A 195 4.65 -7.94 12.33
CA VAL A 195 5.95 -8.62 12.40
C VAL A 195 6.71 -8.36 11.11
N GLY A 196 8.00 -8.05 11.20
CA GLY A 196 8.90 -7.99 10.05
C GLY A 196 9.90 -9.13 10.13
N ALA A 197 9.94 -10.00 9.14
CA ALA A 197 10.98 -11.02 9.03
C ALA A 197 11.88 -10.68 7.85
N GLY A 198 13.20 -10.62 8.10
CA GLY A 198 14.17 -10.42 7.02
C GLY A 198 14.04 -11.54 5.99
N VAL A 199 14.30 -11.23 4.72
CA VAL A 199 14.34 -12.23 3.65
C VAL A 199 15.73 -12.14 3.02
N ASP A 200 16.45 -13.25 3.02
CA ASP A 200 17.70 -13.38 2.31
C ASP A 200 17.42 -13.33 0.80
N ILE A 201 17.97 -12.33 0.11
CA ILE A 201 17.66 -12.05 -1.30
C ILE A 201 18.15 -13.18 -2.21
N ALA A 202 19.27 -13.83 -1.88
CA ALA A 202 19.87 -14.85 -2.73
C ALA A 202 19.10 -16.18 -2.66
N THR A 203 18.58 -16.52 -1.48
CA THR A 203 17.96 -17.82 -1.21
C THR A 203 16.44 -17.77 -1.07
N GLY A 204 15.86 -16.58 -0.87
CA GLY A 204 14.45 -16.40 -0.55
C GLY A 204 14.04 -16.88 0.84
N ARG A 205 15.00 -17.29 1.69
CA ARG A 205 14.72 -17.80 3.03
C ARG A 205 14.50 -16.67 4.01
N THR A 206 13.51 -16.83 4.88
CA THR A 206 13.28 -15.90 5.99
C THR A 206 14.41 -16.01 7.01
N LEU A 207 14.82 -14.86 7.53
CA LEU A 207 15.76 -14.68 8.62
C LEU A 207 14.98 -14.47 9.93
N HIS A 208 15.59 -13.80 10.90
CA HIS A 208 14.95 -13.46 12.17
C HIS A 208 13.72 -12.57 11.99
N GLY A 209 12.68 -12.84 12.79
CA GLY A 209 11.52 -11.99 12.95
C GLY A 209 11.78 -10.89 13.97
N VAL A 210 11.17 -9.73 13.75
CA VAL A 210 11.17 -8.61 14.69
C VAL A 210 9.74 -8.14 14.91
N LEU A 211 9.36 -8.04 16.18
CA LEU A 211 8.14 -7.39 16.62
C LEU A 211 8.52 -6.19 17.48
N ARG A 212 8.14 -4.98 17.03
CA ARG A 212 8.58 -3.72 17.62
C ARG A 212 10.11 -3.62 17.66
N ASN A 213 10.72 -3.78 18.84
CA ASN A 213 12.16 -3.68 19.05
C ASN A 213 12.76 -5.00 19.56
N SER A 214 12.03 -6.10 19.45
CA SER A 214 12.42 -7.41 19.98
C SER A 214 12.47 -8.45 18.87
N VAL A 215 13.53 -9.26 18.87
CA VAL A 215 13.62 -10.44 18.03
C VAL A 215 12.63 -11.49 18.54
N VAL A 216 11.90 -12.11 17.63
CA VAL A 216 10.89 -13.15 17.90
C VAL A 216 11.15 -14.40 17.07
#